data_AF-A0A1V0CMC7-F1
#
_entry.id   AF-A0A1V0CMC7-F1
#
_cell.length_a   1.000
_cell.length_b   1.000
_cell.length_c   1.000
_cell.angle_alpha   90.00
_cell.angle_beta   90.00
_cell.angle_gamma   90.00
#
_symmetry.space_group_name_H-M   'P 1'
#
loop_
_entity.id
_entity.type
_entity.pdbx_description
1 polymer ?
#
loop_
_entity_poly.entity_id
_entity_poly.type
_entity_poly.pdbx_seq_one_letter_code
_entity_poly.pdbx_strand_id
1 'polypeptide(L)'
;YAPMSIENFKKLNKAYQILQTALKQGLPALKENNGNVNVTYTYTCSGDGNDNCTITGLEQQNGSKTETQTIDGKTVTTTISSKVVDSKASDNTRHVSYTEITNQLNGVPDSAQALLAQASTLINTINTACPFFSVTNQIGGPQMEPTKGKLCGFEQEISAIQKMITDAQELVNQTSVINSNEQSTPVGSNNGKPFNPFTDASFAQGMLANASAQAKMLDLAHQVGQTLNPDRLTGTFKNFVTGFLATCNNPSTAGTGGTQGSAPGTVTTQTFASGCAYVEQTITNLSNSLAHFGTQEQQIEQAENIADTLVNFKSRYNELGNTYNSITTALSKVPNAQSLQNVVSQKNNPYSPQGIETNYYLNQNSYNQIQTINQELGRNPFRKVGIVSSQTNNGAMNGIGIQVGYKQFFGQKRKWGARYYGFFDYNHA
;
A
#
# COMPACT_ATOMS: atom_id res chain seq x y z
N TYR A 1 -5.28 -17.01 -30.71
CA TYR A 1 -5.16 -17.34 -29.27
C TYR A 1 -5.56 -18.78 -29.06
N ALA A 2 -4.85 -19.49 -28.19
CA ALA A 2 -5.00 -20.93 -27.96
C ALA A 2 -5.65 -21.21 -26.59
N PRO A 3 -6.18 -22.41 -26.32
CA PRO A 3 -6.54 -22.82 -24.97
C PRO A 3 -5.32 -22.76 -24.02
N MET A 4 -5.58 -22.51 -22.74
CA MET A 4 -4.53 -22.64 -21.71
C MET A 4 -4.11 -24.11 -21.61
N SER A 5 -2.81 -24.39 -21.59
CA SER A 5 -2.32 -25.74 -21.33
C SER A 5 -2.72 -26.21 -19.93
N ILE A 6 -2.92 -27.52 -19.75
CA ILE A 6 -3.27 -28.09 -18.44
C ILE A 6 -2.15 -27.87 -17.42
N GLU A 7 -0.89 -27.84 -17.85
CA GLU A 7 0.25 -27.48 -17.00
C GLU A 7 0.10 -26.07 -16.40
N ASN A 8 -0.18 -25.06 -17.25
CA ASN A 8 -0.43 -23.69 -16.79
C ASN A 8 -1.69 -23.62 -15.92
N PHE A 9 -2.73 -24.38 -16.25
CA PHE A 9 -3.96 -24.43 -15.46
C PHE A 9 -3.72 -25.06 -14.07
N LYS A 10 -2.89 -26.11 -13.95
CA LYS A 10 -2.49 -26.70 -12.66
C LYS A 10 -1.75 -25.67 -11.80
N LYS A 11 -0.83 -24.91 -12.39
CA LYS A 11 -0.10 -23.82 -11.71
C LYS A 11 -1.05 -22.72 -11.24
N LEU A 12 -1.95 -22.26 -12.11
CA LEU A 12 -2.98 -21.26 -11.80
C LEU A 12 -3.90 -21.74 -10.68
N ASN A 13 -4.45 -22.95 -10.81
CA ASN A 13 -5.38 -23.51 -9.84
C ASN A 13 -4.72 -23.69 -8.47
N LYS A 14 -3.49 -24.19 -8.40
CA LYS A 14 -2.78 -24.33 -7.11
C LYS A 14 -2.65 -22.99 -6.39
N ALA A 15 -2.21 -21.94 -7.09
CA ALA A 15 -2.11 -20.59 -6.51
C ALA A 15 -3.48 -20.06 -6.05
N TYR A 16 -4.51 -20.26 -6.89
CA TYR A 16 -5.89 -19.88 -6.57
C TYR A 16 -6.40 -20.59 -5.29
N GLN A 17 -6.24 -21.92 -5.18
CA GLN A 17 -6.71 -22.69 -4.03
C GLN A 17 -6.01 -22.27 -2.73
N ILE A 18 -4.70 -22.00 -2.78
CA ILE A 18 -3.96 -21.48 -1.62
C ILE A 18 -4.54 -20.13 -1.18
N LEU A 19 -4.71 -19.18 -2.11
CA LEU A 19 -5.26 -17.86 -1.83
C LEU A 19 -6.68 -17.93 -1.25
N GLN A 20 -7.57 -18.71 -1.87
CA GLN A 20 -8.95 -18.84 -1.41
C GLN A 20 -9.02 -19.48 -0.02
N THR A 21 -8.18 -20.48 0.27
CA THR A 21 -8.14 -21.13 1.58
C THR A 21 -7.64 -20.16 2.66
N ALA A 22 -6.57 -19.42 2.38
CA ALA A 22 -6.04 -18.40 3.29
C ALA A 22 -7.04 -17.27 3.53
N LEU A 23 -7.70 -16.76 2.48
CA LEU A 23 -8.74 -15.73 2.61
C LEU A 23 -9.93 -16.22 3.45
N LYS A 24 -10.32 -17.47 3.29
CA LYS A 24 -11.40 -18.08 4.08
C LYS A 24 -11.04 -18.21 5.57
N GLN A 25 -9.77 -18.52 5.87
CA GLN A 25 -9.27 -18.58 7.25
C GLN A 25 -9.08 -17.18 7.87
N GLY A 26 -8.79 -16.19 7.04
CA GLY A 26 -8.44 -14.83 7.46
C GLY A 26 -6.92 -14.63 7.39
N LEU A 27 -6.50 -13.47 6.88
CA LEU A 27 -5.08 -13.16 6.72
C LEU A 27 -4.47 -12.71 8.05
N PRO A 28 -3.27 -13.19 8.41
CA PRO A 28 -2.61 -12.79 9.64
C PRO A 28 -2.07 -11.34 9.55
N ALA A 29 -1.73 -10.74 10.70
CA ALA A 29 -1.06 -9.46 10.73
C ALA A 29 0.35 -9.55 10.11
N LEU A 30 0.89 -8.44 9.58
CA LEU A 30 2.18 -8.43 8.85
C LEU A 30 3.37 -8.96 9.68
N LYS A 31 3.33 -8.81 11.01
CA LYS A 31 4.38 -9.32 11.91
C LYS A 31 4.37 -10.85 12.05
N GLU A 32 3.23 -11.50 11.76
CA GLU A 32 3.06 -12.95 11.90
C GLU A 32 3.51 -13.64 10.60
N ASN A 33 4.80 -13.94 10.50
CA ASN A 33 5.43 -14.52 9.30
C ASN A 33 5.52 -16.06 9.31
N ASN A 34 5.18 -16.69 10.44
CA ASN A 34 5.37 -18.12 10.67
C ASN A 34 4.11 -18.97 10.57
N GLY A 35 2.95 -18.34 10.32
CA GLY A 35 1.68 -19.04 10.15
C GLY A 35 1.69 -20.03 8.97
N ASN A 36 0.68 -20.90 8.98
CA ASN A 36 0.47 -21.88 7.94
C ASN A 36 -1.00 -22.22 7.75
N VAL A 37 -1.30 -22.73 6.56
CA VAL A 37 -2.61 -23.24 6.16
C VAL A 37 -2.46 -24.58 5.44
N ASN A 38 -3.43 -25.46 5.62
CA ASN A 38 -3.52 -26.72 4.89
C ASN A 38 -4.51 -26.57 3.75
N VAL A 39 -4.11 -26.97 2.54
CA VAL A 39 -4.87 -26.74 1.31
C VAL A 39 -5.13 -28.08 0.64
N THR A 40 -6.38 -28.38 0.35
CA THR A 40 -6.78 -29.59 -0.40
C THR A 40 -7.57 -29.20 -1.63
N TYR A 41 -7.20 -29.75 -2.78
CA TYR A 41 -7.97 -29.57 -4.02
C TYR A 41 -7.93 -30.83 -4.89
N THR A 42 -8.97 -31.01 -5.69
CA THR A 42 -9.12 -32.16 -6.58
C THR A 42 -9.30 -31.75 -8.03
N TYR A 43 -8.91 -32.62 -8.96
CA TYR A 43 -9.24 -32.50 -10.39
C TYR A 43 -9.45 -33.88 -11.00
N THR A 44 -10.19 -33.94 -12.11
CA THR A 44 -10.54 -35.21 -12.77
C THR A 44 -10.14 -35.24 -14.24
N CYS A 45 -9.71 -36.39 -14.75
CA CYS A 45 -9.45 -36.63 -16.17
C CYS A 45 -10.32 -37.77 -16.70
N SER A 46 -10.95 -37.54 -17.85
CA SER A 46 -11.74 -38.52 -18.59
C SER A 46 -11.52 -38.34 -20.09
N GLY A 47 -12.03 -39.29 -20.89
CA GLY A 47 -11.86 -39.31 -22.34
C GLY A 47 -10.65 -40.14 -22.76
N ASP A 48 -10.77 -40.78 -23.92
CA ASP A 48 -9.71 -41.61 -24.48
C ASP A 48 -8.45 -40.78 -24.78
N GLY A 49 -7.28 -41.33 -24.48
CA GLY A 49 -5.99 -40.65 -24.66
C GLY A 49 -5.67 -39.51 -23.68
N ASN A 50 -6.47 -39.28 -22.62
CA ASN A 50 -6.19 -38.22 -21.64
C ASN A 50 -5.13 -38.65 -20.61
N ASP A 51 -3.95 -38.06 -20.69
CA ASP A 51 -2.77 -38.34 -19.85
C ASP A 51 -2.55 -37.34 -18.71
N ASN A 52 -3.42 -36.34 -18.56
CA ASN A 52 -3.21 -35.25 -17.59
C ASN A 52 -3.28 -35.69 -16.11
N CYS A 53 -3.81 -36.88 -15.85
CA CYS A 53 -3.86 -37.50 -14.52
C CYS A 53 -2.86 -38.65 -14.38
N THR A 54 -2.02 -38.91 -15.39
CA THR A 54 -0.92 -39.87 -15.28
C THR A 54 0.24 -39.18 -14.60
N ILE A 55 0.58 -39.60 -13.38
CA ILE A 55 1.63 -38.98 -12.56
C ILE A 55 2.79 -39.98 -12.41
N THR A 56 4.00 -39.54 -12.74
CA THR A 56 5.19 -40.39 -12.67
C THR A 56 5.44 -40.89 -11.25
N GLY A 57 5.50 -42.22 -11.10
CA GLY A 57 5.71 -42.89 -9.82
C GLY A 57 4.49 -42.93 -8.90
N LEU A 58 3.28 -42.72 -9.44
CA LEU A 58 2.02 -42.86 -8.72
C LEU A 58 1.15 -43.91 -9.43
N GLU A 59 0.66 -44.90 -8.68
CA GLU A 59 -0.32 -45.86 -9.22
C GLU A 59 -1.65 -45.16 -9.52
N GLN A 60 -2.20 -45.40 -10.71
CA GLN A 60 -3.42 -44.72 -11.14
C GLN A 60 -4.63 -45.07 -10.26
N GLN A 61 -4.73 -46.33 -9.83
CA GLN A 61 -5.83 -46.82 -9.01
C GLN A 61 -5.41 -46.94 -7.54
N ASN A 62 -6.01 -46.11 -6.69
CA ASN A 62 -5.76 -46.08 -5.24
C ASN A 62 -4.29 -45.83 -4.84
N GLY A 63 -3.51 -45.19 -5.72
CA GLY A 63 -2.13 -44.81 -5.42
C GLY A 63 -2.06 -43.55 -4.57
N SER A 64 -0.98 -43.44 -3.80
CA SER A 64 -0.62 -42.23 -3.07
C SER A 64 0.88 -41.99 -3.12
N LYS A 65 1.29 -40.73 -3.27
CA LYS A 65 2.68 -40.30 -3.29
C LYS A 65 2.84 -39.04 -2.45
N THR A 66 3.89 -38.97 -1.66
CA THR A 66 4.24 -37.76 -0.90
C THR A 66 5.51 -37.16 -1.46
N GLU A 67 5.47 -35.85 -1.69
CA GLU A 67 6.60 -35.06 -2.17
C GLU A 67 6.76 -33.83 -1.28
N THR A 68 7.99 -33.35 -1.13
CA THR A 68 8.29 -32.09 -0.46
C THR A 68 8.59 -31.02 -1.51
N GLN A 69 8.02 -29.85 -1.34
CA GLN A 69 8.30 -28.69 -2.18
C GLN A 69 8.63 -27.47 -1.32
N THR A 70 9.43 -26.57 -1.84
CA THR A 70 9.73 -25.30 -1.15
C THR A 70 8.79 -24.21 -1.65
N ILE A 71 8.08 -23.56 -0.73
CA ILE A 71 7.28 -22.36 -0.99
C ILE A 71 7.77 -21.27 -0.05
N ASP A 72 8.26 -20.15 -0.61
CA ASP A 72 8.79 -19.01 0.16
C ASP A 72 9.83 -19.41 1.22
N GLY A 73 10.78 -20.29 0.83
CA GLY A 73 11.82 -20.81 1.73
C GLY A 73 11.34 -21.82 2.78
N LYS A 74 10.04 -22.13 2.86
CA LYS A 74 9.49 -23.15 3.78
C LYS A 74 9.23 -24.47 3.06
N THR A 75 9.48 -25.57 3.76
CA THR A 75 9.17 -26.93 3.29
C THR A 75 7.68 -27.20 3.45
N VAL A 76 7.01 -27.51 2.34
CA VAL A 76 5.60 -27.89 2.28
C VAL A 76 5.52 -29.34 1.85
N THR A 77 4.82 -30.15 2.64
CA THR A 77 4.59 -31.57 2.32
C THR A 77 3.32 -31.69 1.48
N THR A 78 3.43 -32.23 0.27
CA THR A 78 2.31 -32.46 -0.64
C THR A 78 2.05 -33.95 -0.77
N THR A 79 0.85 -34.38 -0.39
CA THR A 79 0.36 -35.73 -0.66
C THR A 79 -0.55 -35.70 -1.87
N ILE A 80 -0.24 -36.50 -2.88
CA ILE A 80 -0.98 -36.64 -4.12
C ILE A 80 -1.58 -38.04 -4.15
N SER A 81 -2.90 -38.13 -4.20
CA SER A 81 -3.64 -39.40 -4.25
C SER A 81 -4.38 -39.53 -5.57
N SER A 82 -4.44 -40.75 -6.12
CA SER A 82 -5.15 -41.06 -7.36
C SER A 82 -6.18 -42.15 -7.16
N LYS A 83 -7.37 -41.96 -7.74
CA LYS A 83 -8.47 -42.95 -7.72
C LYS A 83 -9.14 -42.99 -9.09
N VAL A 84 -9.31 -44.19 -9.67
CA VAL A 84 -10.13 -44.41 -10.86
C VAL A 84 -11.55 -44.75 -10.43
N VAL A 85 -12.52 -44.05 -11.02
CA VAL A 85 -13.96 -44.28 -10.84
C VAL A 85 -14.51 -44.83 -12.15
N ASP A 86 -15.13 -46.01 -12.09
CA ASP A 86 -15.71 -46.65 -13.26
C ASP A 86 -17.03 -45.99 -13.69
N SER A 87 -17.31 -46.02 -14.99
CA SER A 87 -18.57 -45.55 -15.60
C SER A 87 -19.84 -46.15 -14.97
N LYS A 88 -19.76 -47.38 -14.44
CA LYS A 88 -20.87 -48.12 -13.82
C LYS A 88 -20.86 -48.06 -12.29
N ALA A 89 -19.94 -47.30 -11.68
CA ALA A 89 -19.94 -47.12 -10.23
C ALA A 89 -21.26 -46.51 -9.77
N SER A 90 -21.81 -47.00 -8.65
CA SER A 90 -23.17 -46.67 -8.19
C SER A 90 -23.38 -45.19 -7.88
N ASP A 91 -22.32 -44.47 -7.56
CA ASP A 91 -22.29 -43.04 -7.24
C ASP A 91 -21.85 -42.15 -8.42
N ASN A 92 -21.55 -42.74 -9.59
CA ASN A 92 -21.07 -42.00 -10.76
C ASN A 92 -22.22 -41.49 -11.64
N THR A 93 -22.56 -40.21 -11.48
CA THR A 93 -23.58 -39.52 -12.29
C THR A 93 -23.08 -39.06 -13.67
N ARG A 94 -21.80 -39.23 -13.99
CA ARG A 94 -21.21 -38.76 -15.26
C ARG A 94 -21.28 -39.80 -16.38
N HIS A 95 -21.60 -41.07 -16.06
CA HIS A 95 -21.70 -42.19 -16.99
C HIS A 95 -20.44 -42.44 -17.87
N VAL A 96 -19.29 -41.93 -17.44
CA VAL A 96 -17.98 -42.16 -18.05
C VAL A 96 -16.97 -42.46 -16.95
N SER A 97 -15.99 -43.32 -17.25
CA SER A 97 -14.89 -43.58 -16.32
C SER A 97 -13.97 -42.36 -16.25
N TYR A 98 -13.43 -42.07 -15.07
CA TYR A 98 -12.50 -40.96 -14.87
C TYR A 98 -11.47 -41.28 -13.79
N THR A 99 -10.32 -40.63 -13.85
CA THR A 99 -9.37 -40.58 -12.73
C THR A 99 -9.58 -39.30 -11.95
N GLU A 100 -9.67 -39.38 -10.64
CA GLU A 100 -9.62 -38.25 -9.71
C GLU A 100 -8.22 -38.17 -9.07
N ILE A 101 -7.63 -36.97 -9.10
CA ILE A 101 -6.40 -36.65 -8.38
C ILE A 101 -6.74 -35.71 -7.24
N THR A 102 -6.35 -36.07 -6.03
CA THR A 102 -6.43 -35.23 -4.83
C THR A 102 -5.04 -34.75 -4.45
N ASN A 103 -4.89 -33.44 -4.25
CA ASN A 103 -3.65 -32.82 -3.78
C ASN A 103 -3.92 -32.24 -2.41
N GLN A 104 -3.14 -32.67 -1.42
CA GLN A 104 -3.18 -32.15 -0.05
C GLN A 104 -1.82 -31.55 0.29
N LEU A 105 -1.79 -30.22 0.44
CA LEU A 105 -0.60 -29.46 0.77
C LEU A 105 -0.69 -29.09 2.26
N ASN A 106 0.26 -29.58 3.05
CA ASN A 106 0.32 -29.34 4.48
C ASN A 106 1.45 -28.35 4.80
N GLY A 107 1.15 -27.38 5.68
CA GLY A 107 2.13 -26.39 6.13
C GLY A 107 2.42 -25.29 5.10
N VAL A 108 1.46 -24.92 4.25
CA VAL A 108 1.65 -23.83 3.27
C VAL A 108 1.78 -22.51 4.03
N PRO A 109 2.81 -21.68 3.77
CA PRO A 109 2.94 -20.38 4.43
C PRO A 109 1.79 -19.44 4.05
N ASP A 110 1.22 -18.77 5.05
CA ASP A 110 0.13 -17.77 4.92
C ASP A 110 0.60 -16.34 5.21
N SER A 111 1.92 -16.12 5.29
CA SER A 111 2.49 -14.78 5.45
C SER A 111 2.10 -13.88 4.28
N ALA A 112 2.04 -12.56 4.52
CA ALA A 112 1.72 -11.60 3.47
C ALA A 112 2.65 -11.73 2.24
N GLN A 113 3.96 -11.96 2.48
CA GLN A 113 4.94 -12.19 1.42
C GLN A 113 4.62 -13.45 0.60
N ALA A 114 4.35 -14.58 1.25
CA ALA A 114 4.04 -15.84 0.57
C ALA A 114 2.75 -15.74 -0.25
N LEU A 115 1.71 -15.12 0.30
CA LEU A 115 0.43 -14.95 -0.39
C LEU A 115 0.53 -13.97 -1.56
N LEU A 116 1.29 -12.89 -1.44
CA LEU A 116 1.58 -11.99 -2.57
C LEU A 116 2.36 -12.70 -3.69
N ALA A 117 3.26 -13.63 -3.34
CA ALA A 117 3.92 -14.47 -4.34
C ALA A 117 2.95 -15.43 -5.05
N GLN A 118 1.94 -15.97 -4.35
CA GLN A 118 0.87 -16.75 -4.98
C GLN A 118 -0.01 -15.89 -5.88
N ALA A 119 -0.38 -14.67 -5.44
CA ALA A 119 -1.15 -13.73 -6.26
C ALA A 119 -0.37 -13.32 -7.52
N SER A 120 0.94 -13.06 -7.39
CA SER A 120 1.84 -12.80 -8.50
C SER A 120 1.89 -13.99 -9.47
N THR A 121 2.03 -15.21 -8.93
CA THR A 121 2.01 -16.44 -9.73
C THR A 121 0.70 -16.58 -10.52
N LEU A 122 -0.44 -16.31 -9.87
CA LEU A 122 -1.76 -16.40 -10.48
C LEU A 122 -1.89 -15.45 -11.68
N ILE A 123 -1.66 -14.15 -11.47
CA ILE A 123 -1.84 -13.14 -12.52
C ILE A 123 -0.81 -13.28 -13.64
N ASN A 124 0.44 -13.61 -13.31
CA ASN A 124 1.50 -13.77 -14.31
C ASN A 124 1.30 -15.03 -15.15
N THR A 125 0.75 -16.11 -14.57
CA THR A 125 0.40 -17.31 -15.35
C THR A 125 -0.71 -17.00 -16.35
N ILE A 126 -1.74 -16.24 -15.96
CA ILE A 126 -2.79 -15.77 -16.87
C ILE A 126 -2.20 -14.92 -17.99
N ASN A 127 -1.38 -13.93 -17.64
CA ASN A 127 -0.79 -12.99 -18.60
C ASN A 127 0.14 -13.71 -19.59
N THR A 128 1.01 -14.60 -19.09
CA THR A 128 2.01 -15.30 -19.90
C THR A 128 1.36 -16.34 -20.81
N ALA A 129 0.43 -17.15 -20.28
CA ALA A 129 -0.28 -18.14 -21.10
C ALA A 129 -1.20 -17.50 -22.13
N CYS A 130 -1.71 -16.29 -21.84
CA CYS A 130 -2.58 -15.48 -22.69
C CYS A 130 -3.63 -16.29 -23.48
N PRO A 131 -4.46 -17.08 -22.80
CA PRO A 131 -5.38 -17.97 -23.50
C PRO A 131 -6.50 -17.19 -24.19
N PHE A 132 -7.11 -17.86 -25.16
CA PHE A 132 -8.37 -17.44 -25.77
C PHE A 132 -9.49 -17.36 -24.72
N PHE A 133 -10.34 -16.35 -24.83
CA PHE A 133 -11.59 -16.27 -24.07
C PHE A 133 -12.76 -15.85 -24.96
N SER A 134 -13.96 -16.25 -24.55
CA SER A 134 -15.24 -15.79 -25.10
C SER A 134 -16.25 -15.74 -23.97
N VAL A 135 -16.96 -14.62 -23.82
CA VAL A 135 -17.98 -14.42 -22.78
C VAL A 135 -19.37 -14.36 -23.41
N THR A 136 -20.37 -14.72 -22.61
CA THR A 136 -21.77 -14.51 -22.94
C THR A 136 -22.29 -13.37 -22.07
N ASN A 137 -22.52 -12.20 -22.67
CA ASN A 137 -23.13 -11.09 -21.94
C ASN A 137 -24.60 -11.37 -21.67
N GLN A 138 -25.03 -11.15 -20.43
CA GLN A 138 -26.42 -11.27 -20.04
C GLN A 138 -27.18 -10.00 -20.41
N ILE A 139 -28.44 -10.15 -20.81
CA ILE A 139 -29.34 -9.03 -21.10
C ILE A 139 -29.68 -8.34 -19.77
N GLY A 140 -29.50 -7.02 -19.71
CA GLY A 140 -29.80 -6.21 -18.52
C GLY A 140 -28.71 -6.19 -17.44
N GLY A 141 -27.65 -7.01 -17.59
CA GLY A 141 -26.48 -6.99 -16.72
C GLY A 141 -25.34 -6.09 -17.24
N PRO A 142 -24.23 -5.97 -16.48
CA PRO A 142 -23.02 -5.31 -16.97
C PRO A 142 -22.48 -6.02 -18.22
N GLN A 143 -21.99 -5.24 -19.18
CA GLN A 143 -21.49 -5.75 -20.46
C GLN A 143 -19.97 -5.83 -20.43
N MET A 144 -19.42 -7.02 -20.71
CA MET A 144 -17.97 -7.21 -20.82
C MET A 144 -17.50 -6.79 -22.21
N GLU A 145 -16.42 -6.02 -22.26
CA GLU A 145 -15.76 -5.60 -23.49
C GLU A 145 -14.24 -5.84 -23.39
N PRO A 146 -13.60 -6.50 -24.37
CA PRO A 146 -14.23 -7.19 -25.51
C PRO A 146 -14.91 -8.50 -25.09
N THR A 147 -15.89 -8.97 -25.86
CA THR A 147 -16.60 -10.24 -25.58
C THR A 147 -15.83 -11.48 -26.00
N LYS A 148 -14.82 -11.33 -26.86
CA LYS A 148 -13.97 -12.43 -27.35
C LYS A 148 -12.57 -11.90 -27.60
N GLY A 149 -11.56 -12.67 -27.26
CA GLY A 149 -10.18 -12.24 -27.44
C GLY A 149 -9.17 -13.11 -26.71
N LYS A 150 -8.19 -12.45 -26.11
CA LYS A 150 -7.09 -13.06 -25.34
C LYS A 150 -7.10 -12.49 -23.92
N LEU A 151 -6.82 -13.29 -22.90
CA LEU A 151 -6.84 -12.76 -21.52
C LEU A 151 -5.76 -11.71 -21.27
N CYS A 152 -4.57 -11.81 -21.89
CA CYS A 152 -3.57 -10.75 -21.80
C CYS A 152 -3.94 -9.46 -22.55
N GLY A 153 -5.12 -9.40 -23.19
CA GLY A 153 -5.67 -8.19 -23.80
C GLY A 153 -6.35 -7.27 -22.78
N PHE A 154 -6.60 -7.75 -21.55
CA PHE A 154 -6.99 -6.93 -20.39
C PHE A 154 -5.74 -6.24 -19.80
N GLU A 155 -5.03 -5.49 -20.64
CA GLU A 155 -3.71 -4.94 -20.34
C GLU A 155 -3.75 -3.97 -19.16
N GLN A 156 -4.80 -3.13 -19.07
CA GLN A 156 -4.95 -2.16 -18.00
C GLN A 156 -5.22 -2.84 -16.66
N GLU A 157 -6.13 -3.82 -16.64
CA GLU A 157 -6.51 -4.60 -15.47
C GLU A 157 -5.31 -5.40 -14.94
N ILE A 158 -4.63 -6.12 -15.82
CA ILE A 158 -3.46 -6.94 -15.47
C ILE A 158 -2.34 -6.06 -14.95
N SER A 159 -2.02 -4.95 -15.64
CA SER A 159 -0.95 -4.03 -15.22
C SER A 159 -1.27 -3.39 -13.87
N ALA A 160 -2.53 -3.02 -13.63
CA ALA A 160 -2.98 -2.49 -12.35
C ALA A 160 -2.80 -3.51 -11.22
N ILE A 161 -3.24 -4.76 -11.42
CA ILE A 161 -3.09 -5.84 -10.43
C ILE A 161 -1.60 -6.15 -10.17
N GLN A 162 -0.77 -6.22 -11.22
CA GLN A 162 0.66 -6.44 -11.08
C GLN A 162 1.35 -5.31 -10.30
N LYS A 163 0.97 -4.04 -10.58
CA LYS A 163 1.48 -2.90 -9.82
C LYS A 163 1.07 -2.99 -8.34
N MET A 164 -0.20 -3.29 -8.06
CA MET A 164 -0.67 -3.44 -6.68
C MET A 164 0.10 -4.54 -5.92
N ILE A 165 0.34 -5.68 -6.55
CA ILE A 165 1.11 -6.78 -5.95
C ILE A 165 2.54 -6.31 -5.69
N THR A 166 3.16 -5.61 -6.65
CA THR A 166 4.53 -5.10 -6.52
C THR A 166 4.65 -4.07 -5.39
N ASP A 167 3.74 -3.08 -5.34
CA ASP A 167 3.70 -2.07 -4.30
C ASP A 167 3.47 -2.71 -2.91
N ALA A 168 2.58 -3.70 -2.83
CA ALA A 168 2.31 -4.43 -1.59
C ALA A 168 3.50 -5.29 -1.14
N GLN A 169 4.25 -5.90 -2.07
CA GLN A 169 5.48 -6.62 -1.76
C GLN A 169 6.53 -5.65 -1.20
N GLU A 170 6.71 -4.49 -1.83
CA GLU A 170 7.64 -3.47 -1.35
C GLU A 170 7.23 -2.90 0.01
N LEU A 171 5.93 -2.76 0.27
CA LEU A 171 5.40 -2.39 1.58
C LEU A 171 5.77 -3.43 2.63
N VAL A 172 5.56 -4.72 2.35
CA VAL A 172 5.89 -5.81 3.27
C VAL A 172 7.40 -5.84 3.56
N ASN A 173 8.25 -5.57 2.57
CA ASN A 173 9.71 -5.50 2.76
C ASN A 173 10.13 -4.47 3.83
N GLN A 174 9.39 -3.35 3.96
CA GLN A 174 9.70 -2.32 4.96
C GLN A 174 9.54 -2.82 6.40
N THR A 175 8.75 -3.87 6.63
CA THR A 175 8.57 -4.48 7.96
C THR A 175 9.89 -4.90 8.57
N SER A 176 10.82 -5.43 7.75
CA SER A 176 12.15 -5.84 8.22
C SER A 176 13.01 -4.67 8.69
N VAL A 177 12.92 -3.52 7.99
CA VAL A 177 13.64 -2.28 8.33
C VAL A 177 13.12 -1.69 9.65
N ILE A 178 11.81 -1.74 9.87
CA ILE A 178 11.19 -1.30 11.13
C ILE A 178 11.66 -2.19 12.28
N ASN A 179 11.61 -3.52 12.11
CA ASN A 179 12.00 -4.48 13.13
C ASN A 179 13.49 -4.41 13.48
N SER A 180 14.37 -4.12 12.50
CA SER A 180 15.81 -4.00 12.79
C SER A 180 16.20 -2.70 13.49
N ASN A 181 15.29 -1.72 13.55
CA ASN A 181 15.54 -0.39 14.10
C ASN A 181 14.51 -0.05 15.19
N GLU A 182 14.37 -0.92 16.20
CA GLU A 182 13.44 -0.70 17.30
C GLU A 182 13.69 0.62 18.06
N GLN A 183 12.62 1.28 18.51
CA GLN A 183 12.65 2.57 19.21
C GLN A 183 12.33 2.42 20.71
N SER A 184 12.65 1.26 21.29
CA SER A 184 12.32 0.90 22.68
C SER A 184 13.32 1.45 23.71
N THR A 185 14.55 1.76 23.29
CA THR A 185 15.62 2.24 24.18
C THR A 185 15.51 3.76 24.38
N PRO A 186 15.41 4.26 25.63
CA PRO A 186 15.45 5.70 25.90
C PRO A 186 16.77 6.33 25.44
N VAL A 187 16.69 7.57 24.96
CA VAL A 187 17.85 8.35 24.51
C VAL A 187 18.24 9.40 25.54
N GLY A 188 19.52 9.79 25.53
CA GLY A 188 20.10 10.73 26.49
C GLY A 188 21.19 10.08 27.35
N SER A 189 21.93 10.92 28.08
CA SER A 189 23.02 10.47 28.93
C SER A 189 22.53 10.09 30.33
N ASN A 190 22.83 8.88 30.78
CA ASN A 190 22.39 8.36 32.09
C ASN A 190 23.30 8.78 33.26
N ASN A 191 24.35 9.56 32.98
CA ASN A 191 25.39 9.97 33.93
C ASN A 191 25.36 11.47 34.25
N GLY A 192 24.24 12.15 34.00
CA GLY A 192 24.06 13.58 34.30
C GLY A 192 24.73 14.54 33.30
N LYS A 193 25.40 14.03 32.25
CA LYS A 193 25.91 14.85 31.15
C LYS A 193 24.74 15.42 30.33
N PRO A 194 24.69 16.72 30.03
CA PRO A 194 23.71 17.27 29.09
C PRO A 194 23.83 16.62 27.70
N PHE A 195 22.70 16.38 27.04
CA PHE A 195 22.67 15.82 25.70
C PHE A 195 23.29 16.78 24.68
N ASN A 196 24.29 16.31 23.94
CA ASN A 196 24.89 17.05 22.83
C ASN A 196 24.48 16.42 21.47
N PRO A 197 23.67 17.11 20.64
CA PRO A 197 23.19 16.57 19.38
C PRO A 197 24.28 16.33 18.33
N PHE A 198 25.46 16.96 18.47
CA PHE A 198 26.57 16.74 17.55
C PHE A 198 27.31 15.41 17.80
N THR A 199 27.23 14.86 19.02
CA THR A 199 28.02 13.68 19.42
C THR A 199 27.18 12.52 19.96
N ASP A 200 26.03 12.81 20.56
CA ASP A 200 25.28 11.83 21.36
C ASP A 200 24.06 11.27 20.59
N ALA A 201 23.97 11.53 19.28
CA ALA A 201 22.79 11.24 18.44
C ALA A 201 22.98 10.06 17.46
N SER A 202 23.86 9.09 17.76
CA SER A 202 24.10 7.94 16.87
C SER A 202 22.85 7.10 16.59
N PHE A 203 21.89 7.08 17.53
CA PHE A 203 20.58 6.42 17.37
C PHE A 203 19.73 7.02 16.24
N ALA A 204 19.99 8.28 15.85
CA ALA A 204 19.15 9.01 14.90
C ALA A 204 19.14 8.36 13.51
N GLN A 205 20.21 7.65 13.12
CA GLN A 205 20.25 6.93 11.84
C GLN A 205 19.22 5.80 11.80
N GLY A 206 19.12 5.03 12.89
CA GLY A 206 18.13 3.96 13.01
C GLY A 206 16.71 4.50 13.17
N MET A 207 16.55 5.58 13.95
CA MET A 207 15.28 6.30 14.08
C MET A 207 14.78 6.82 12.72
N LEU A 208 15.66 7.39 11.90
CA LEU A 208 15.33 7.87 10.56
C LEU A 208 14.93 6.70 9.64
N ALA A 209 15.72 5.63 9.62
CA ALA A 209 15.40 4.44 8.82
C ALA A 209 14.04 3.83 9.21
N ASN A 210 13.71 3.79 10.50
CA ASN A 210 12.43 3.33 10.99
C ASN A 210 11.28 4.25 10.54
N ALA A 211 11.40 5.56 10.77
CA ALA A 211 10.35 6.53 10.42
C ALA A 211 10.11 6.58 8.91
N SER A 212 11.17 6.66 8.09
CA SER A 212 11.06 6.64 6.63
C SER A 212 10.47 5.33 6.10
N ALA A 213 10.77 4.19 6.73
CA ALA A 213 10.15 2.92 6.38
C ALA A 213 8.63 2.91 6.66
N GLN A 214 8.20 3.43 7.81
CA GLN A 214 6.76 3.58 8.13
C GLN A 214 6.06 4.54 7.16
N ALA A 215 6.67 5.68 6.85
CA ALA A 215 6.14 6.63 5.87
C ALA A 215 5.99 5.99 4.48
N LYS A 216 7.00 5.23 4.05
CA LYS A 216 6.97 4.50 2.78
C LYS A 216 5.90 3.41 2.75
N MET A 217 5.66 2.69 3.86
CA MET A 217 4.53 1.75 3.94
C MET A 217 3.19 2.47 3.74
N LEU A 218 3.01 3.63 4.36
CA LEU A 218 1.77 4.41 4.26
C LEU A 218 1.55 4.91 2.82
N ASP A 219 2.59 5.41 2.17
CA ASP A 219 2.53 5.85 0.77
C ASP A 219 2.19 4.68 -0.17
N LEU A 220 2.87 3.54 -0.04
CA LEU A 220 2.58 2.35 -0.85
C LEU A 220 1.15 1.83 -0.61
N ALA A 221 0.65 1.83 0.63
CA ALA A 221 -0.73 1.46 0.93
C ALA A 221 -1.72 2.41 0.23
N HIS A 222 -1.42 3.72 0.20
CA HIS A 222 -2.20 4.68 -0.56
C HIS A 222 -2.19 4.35 -2.05
N GLN A 223 -1.01 4.13 -2.65
CA GLN A 223 -0.87 3.79 -4.07
C GLN A 223 -1.66 2.55 -4.46
N VAL A 224 -1.60 1.47 -3.66
CA VAL A 224 -2.39 0.24 -3.87
C VAL A 224 -3.89 0.57 -3.90
N GLY A 225 -4.38 1.32 -2.91
CA GLY A 225 -5.80 1.69 -2.84
C GLY A 225 -6.25 2.60 -3.99
N GLN A 226 -5.38 3.46 -4.50
CA GLN A 226 -5.70 4.34 -5.61
C GLN A 226 -5.74 3.62 -6.97
N THR A 227 -5.02 2.51 -7.11
CA THR A 227 -4.86 1.80 -8.38
C THR A 227 -6.18 1.19 -8.88
N LEU A 228 -7.06 0.73 -7.99
CA LEU A 228 -8.40 0.21 -8.34
C LEU A 228 -9.55 1.13 -7.91
N ASN A 229 -9.26 2.36 -7.46
CA ASN A 229 -10.31 3.27 -7.03
C ASN A 229 -11.20 3.71 -8.21
N PRO A 230 -12.50 3.33 -8.27
CA PRO A 230 -13.36 3.61 -9.42
C PRO A 230 -13.58 5.10 -9.71
N ASP A 231 -13.36 5.97 -8.73
CA ASP A 231 -13.42 7.42 -8.90
C ASP A 231 -12.25 7.96 -9.76
N ARG A 232 -11.17 7.18 -9.93
CA ARG A 232 -9.98 7.53 -10.72
C ARG A 232 -9.83 6.74 -12.03
N LEU A 233 -10.67 5.74 -12.24
CA LEU A 233 -10.68 4.94 -13.46
C LEU A 233 -11.61 5.55 -14.51
N THR A 234 -11.38 5.23 -15.77
CA THR A 234 -12.22 5.65 -16.90
C THR A 234 -12.43 4.49 -17.88
N GLY A 235 -13.41 4.65 -18.79
CA GLY A 235 -13.63 3.72 -19.90
C GLY A 235 -13.95 2.27 -19.47
N THR A 236 -13.46 1.33 -20.29
CA THR A 236 -13.68 -0.12 -20.12
C THR A 236 -13.10 -0.63 -18.80
N PHE A 237 -11.97 -0.09 -18.34
CA PHE A 237 -11.36 -0.52 -17.08
C PHE A 237 -12.22 -0.13 -15.87
N LYS A 238 -12.81 1.07 -15.86
CA LYS A 238 -13.79 1.44 -14.83
C LYS A 238 -14.96 0.47 -14.82
N ASN A 239 -15.51 0.16 -15.99
CA ASN A 239 -16.64 -0.76 -16.14
C ASN A 239 -16.29 -2.17 -15.67
N PHE A 240 -15.08 -2.66 -15.98
CA PHE A 240 -14.55 -3.93 -15.49
C PHE A 240 -14.55 -3.96 -13.96
N VAL A 241 -14.02 -2.91 -13.33
CA VAL A 241 -13.93 -2.84 -11.87
C VAL A 241 -15.31 -2.77 -11.24
N THR A 242 -16.17 -1.84 -11.65
CA THR A 242 -17.47 -1.63 -10.99
C THR A 242 -18.52 -2.69 -11.35
N GLY A 243 -18.47 -3.22 -12.57
CA GLY A 243 -19.46 -4.18 -13.06
C GLY A 243 -19.14 -5.63 -12.71
N PHE A 244 -17.85 -5.97 -12.56
CA PHE A 244 -17.42 -7.37 -12.43
C PHE A 244 -16.50 -7.58 -11.22
N LEU A 245 -15.34 -6.92 -11.16
CA LEU A 245 -14.33 -7.21 -10.13
C LEU A 245 -14.82 -6.87 -8.71
N ALA A 246 -15.55 -5.78 -8.56
CA ALA A 246 -16.04 -5.28 -7.28
C ALA A 246 -17.43 -5.80 -6.88
N THR A 247 -17.97 -6.79 -7.60
CA THR A 247 -19.29 -7.37 -7.34
C THR A 247 -19.18 -8.82 -6.84
N CYS A 248 -20.28 -9.36 -6.32
CA CYS A 248 -20.40 -10.79 -6.02
C CYS A 248 -21.81 -11.30 -6.26
N ASN A 249 -21.90 -12.34 -7.09
CA ASN A 249 -23.16 -12.99 -7.47
C ASN A 249 -23.55 -14.15 -6.53
N ASN A 250 -22.70 -14.50 -5.56
CA ASN A 250 -23.01 -15.57 -4.61
C ASN A 250 -24.25 -15.19 -3.77
N PRO A 251 -25.19 -16.14 -3.56
CA PRO A 251 -26.36 -15.89 -2.73
C PRO A 251 -25.98 -15.65 -1.27
N SER A 252 -26.85 -14.93 -0.55
CA SER A 252 -26.72 -14.72 0.89
C SER A 252 -26.75 -16.05 1.65
N THR A 253 -25.82 -16.24 2.59
CA THR A 253 -25.75 -17.46 3.42
C THR A 253 -26.61 -17.36 4.68
N ALA A 254 -27.25 -16.22 4.94
CA ALA A 254 -27.93 -15.96 6.21
C ALA A 254 -29.30 -16.64 6.36
N GLY A 255 -29.89 -17.21 5.29
CA GLY A 255 -31.23 -17.83 5.30
C GLY A 255 -32.38 -16.91 5.75
N THR A 256 -32.05 -15.69 6.15
CA THR A 256 -32.92 -14.59 6.51
C THR A 256 -32.94 -13.66 5.30
N GLY A 257 -34.05 -12.95 5.04
CA GLY A 257 -34.18 -12.02 3.91
C GLY A 257 -33.23 -10.82 3.91
N GLY A 258 -32.11 -10.89 4.64
CA GLY A 258 -31.03 -9.91 4.67
C GLY A 258 -29.87 -10.23 3.72
N THR A 259 -29.07 -9.21 3.45
CA THR A 259 -27.94 -9.18 2.51
C THR A 259 -26.60 -9.50 3.20
N GLN A 260 -26.46 -10.67 3.84
CA GLN A 260 -25.14 -11.11 4.31
C GLN A 260 -24.38 -11.79 3.18
N GLY A 261 -23.28 -11.20 2.72
CA GLY A 261 -22.44 -11.79 1.68
C GLY A 261 -21.81 -13.14 2.09
N SER A 262 -21.58 -14.02 1.11
CA SER A 262 -20.87 -15.29 1.33
C SER A 262 -19.47 -15.06 1.89
N ALA A 263 -19.02 -15.90 2.82
CA ALA A 263 -17.67 -15.81 3.41
C ALA A 263 -16.57 -15.72 2.33
N PRO A 264 -15.44 -15.02 2.60
CA PRO A 264 -14.29 -15.02 1.70
C PRO A 264 -13.84 -16.44 1.32
N GLY A 265 -13.28 -16.59 0.11
CA GLY A 265 -12.85 -17.91 -0.37
C GLY A 265 -13.99 -18.83 -0.83
N THR A 266 -15.25 -18.40 -0.81
CA THR A 266 -16.40 -19.24 -1.20
C THR A 266 -16.64 -19.22 -2.70
N VAL A 267 -16.67 -20.41 -3.32
CA VAL A 267 -17.01 -20.62 -4.73
C VAL A 267 -18.36 -21.33 -4.82
N THR A 268 -19.27 -20.80 -5.63
CA THR A 268 -20.60 -21.36 -5.91
C THR A 268 -20.82 -21.44 -7.42
N THR A 269 -21.96 -22.01 -7.84
CA THR A 269 -22.38 -22.03 -9.24
C THR A 269 -22.64 -20.63 -9.82
N GLN A 270 -22.76 -19.60 -8.98
CA GLN A 270 -23.01 -18.21 -9.38
C GLN A 270 -21.77 -17.33 -9.35
N THR A 271 -20.64 -17.79 -8.82
CA THR A 271 -19.43 -16.96 -8.65
C THR A 271 -18.91 -16.38 -9.96
N PHE A 272 -19.07 -17.10 -11.08
CA PHE A 272 -18.56 -16.69 -12.38
C PHE A 272 -19.06 -15.29 -12.79
N ALA A 273 -18.22 -14.58 -13.55
CA ALA A 273 -18.48 -13.19 -13.99
C ALA A 273 -18.66 -12.17 -12.84
N SER A 274 -18.22 -12.49 -11.62
CA SER A 274 -18.10 -11.54 -10.51
C SER A 274 -16.81 -11.82 -9.72
N GLY A 275 -16.28 -10.81 -9.03
CA GLY A 275 -15.02 -10.95 -8.30
C GLY A 275 -15.14 -11.80 -7.03
N CYS A 276 -16.24 -11.65 -6.28
CA CYS A 276 -16.48 -12.38 -5.01
C CYS A 276 -15.28 -12.43 -4.05
N ALA A 277 -14.51 -11.34 -4.02
CA ALA A 277 -13.30 -11.20 -3.21
C ALA A 277 -13.33 -9.93 -2.35
N TYR A 278 -14.53 -9.39 -2.06
CA TYR A 278 -14.72 -8.20 -1.24
C TYR A 278 -13.91 -6.97 -1.69
N VAL A 279 -13.71 -6.78 -3.00
CA VAL A 279 -12.84 -5.72 -3.53
C VAL A 279 -13.34 -4.33 -3.14
N GLU A 280 -14.64 -4.04 -3.33
CA GLU A 280 -15.23 -2.74 -2.93
C GLU A 280 -15.08 -2.46 -1.43
N GLN A 281 -15.40 -3.46 -0.61
CA GLN A 281 -15.30 -3.35 0.84
C GLN A 281 -13.85 -3.16 1.28
N THR A 282 -12.90 -3.86 0.65
CA THR A 282 -11.46 -3.73 0.95
C THR A 282 -10.93 -2.35 0.59
N ILE A 283 -11.32 -1.81 -0.58
CA ILE A 283 -10.97 -0.43 -0.98
C ILE A 283 -11.52 0.58 0.03
N THR A 284 -12.78 0.39 0.44
CA THR A 284 -13.45 1.26 1.43
C THR A 284 -12.75 1.18 2.79
N ASN A 285 -12.47 -0.03 3.27
CA ASN A 285 -11.78 -0.28 4.54
C ASN A 285 -10.37 0.32 4.52
N LEU A 286 -9.62 0.15 3.43
CA LEU A 286 -8.30 0.76 3.27
C LEU A 286 -8.38 2.29 3.31
N SER A 287 -9.33 2.89 2.59
CA SER A 287 -9.54 4.35 2.63
C SER A 287 -9.89 4.82 4.05
N ASN A 288 -10.73 4.08 4.76
CA ASN A 288 -11.08 4.38 6.16
C ASN A 288 -9.87 4.22 7.09
N SER A 289 -9.10 3.14 6.98
CA SER A 289 -7.88 2.94 7.77
C SER A 289 -6.89 4.07 7.56
N LEU A 290 -6.65 4.48 6.31
CA LEU A 290 -5.78 5.62 6.00
C LEU A 290 -6.31 6.93 6.60
N ALA A 291 -7.63 7.15 6.57
CA ALA A 291 -8.23 8.35 7.17
C ALA A 291 -8.09 8.38 8.71
N HIS A 292 -8.13 7.22 9.37
CA HIS A 292 -7.96 7.11 10.82
C HIS A 292 -6.48 7.05 11.25
N PHE A 293 -5.54 6.96 10.30
CA PHE A 293 -4.10 6.91 10.58
C PHE A 293 -3.44 8.30 10.65
N GLY A 294 -4.21 9.38 10.56
CA GLY A 294 -3.67 10.75 10.47
C GLY A 294 -2.83 11.18 11.68
N THR A 295 -3.15 10.70 12.89
CA THR A 295 -2.33 10.99 14.08
C THR A 295 -0.96 10.31 14.01
N GLN A 296 -0.93 9.04 13.61
CA GLN A 296 0.31 8.27 13.46
C GLN A 296 1.14 8.81 12.30
N GLU A 297 0.50 9.20 11.19
CA GLU A 297 1.17 9.84 10.06
C GLU A 297 1.91 11.13 10.49
N GLN A 298 1.26 11.98 11.29
CA GLN A 298 1.92 13.18 11.85
C GLN A 298 3.08 12.83 12.80
N GLN A 299 2.93 11.79 13.62
CA GLN A 299 4.01 11.34 14.51
C GLN A 299 5.20 10.76 13.74
N ILE A 300 4.95 10.03 12.66
CA ILE A 300 5.99 9.52 11.76
C ILE A 300 6.73 10.67 11.11
N GLU A 301 6.01 11.66 10.56
CA GLU A 301 6.62 12.86 9.96
C GLU A 301 7.45 13.65 10.98
N GLN A 302 6.97 13.80 12.21
CA GLN A 302 7.75 14.43 13.29
C GLN A 302 9.01 13.63 13.62
N ALA A 303 8.90 12.30 13.75
CA ALA A 303 10.04 11.44 14.04
C ALA A 303 11.08 11.48 12.91
N GLU A 304 10.64 11.46 11.64
CA GLU A 304 11.49 11.57 10.46
C GLU A 304 12.23 12.91 10.44
N ASN A 305 11.54 14.03 10.65
CA ASN A 305 12.15 15.35 10.69
C ASN A 305 13.15 15.52 11.85
N ILE A 306 12.81 15.02 13.05
CA ILE A 306 13.71 15.04 14.21
C ILE A 306 14.95 14.19 13.92
N ALA A 307 14.77 12.98 13.39
CA ALA A 307 15.87 12.08 13.11
C ALA A 307 16.78 12.62 11.99
N ASP A 308 16.22 13.15 10.89
CA ASP A 308 17.01 13.84 9.86
C ASP A 308 17.78 15.03 10.44
N THR A 309 17.13 15.80 11.30
CA THR A 309 17.78 16.93 11.98
C THR A 309 18.94 16.48 12.83
N LEU A 310 18.81 15.39 13.58
CA LEU A 310 19.88 14.86 14.42
C LEU A 310 21.02 14.23 13.61
N VAL A 311 20.70 13.47 12.54
CA VAL A 311 21.71 12.92 11.62
C VAL A 311 22.51 14.04 10.96
N ASN A 312 21.82 15.10 10.53
CA ASN A 312 22.40 16.21 9.77
C ASN A 312 22.55 17.48 10.61
N PHE A 313 22.74 17.36 11.93
CA PHE A 313 22.57 18.47 12.88
C PHE A 313 23.39 19.70 12.53
N LYS A 314 24.69 19.53 12.28
CA LYS A 314 25.56 20.65 11.88
C LYS A 314 25.06 21.35 10.61
N SER A 315 24.60 20.59 9.62
CA SER A 315 24.08 21.13 8.37
C SER A 315 22.77 21.89 8.58
N ARG A 316 21.81 21.28 9.29
CA ARG A 316 20.51 21.90 9.58
C ARG A 316 20.62 23.14 10.46
N TYR A 317 21.56 23.11 11.41
CA TYR A 317 21.88 24.27 12.23
C TYR A 317 22.47 25.43 11.41
N ASN A 318 23.36 25.13 10.45
CA ASN A 318 23.86 26.14 9.51
C ASN A 318 22.74 26.66 8.57
N GLU A 319 21.84 25.78 8.13
CA GLU A 319 20.70 26.13 7.29
C GLU A 319 19.74 27.10 8.00
N LEU A 320 19.54 26.94 9.32
CA LEU A 320 18.82 27.89 10.15
C LEU A 320 19.47 29.28 10.13
N GLY A 321 20.81 29.35 10.26
CA GLY A 321 21.55 30.61 10.15
C GLY A 321 21.48 31.25 8.77
N ASN A 322 21.55 30.44 7.70
CA ASN A 322 21.37 30.93 6.34
C ASN A 322 19.95 31.46 6.09
N THR A 323 18.94 30.81 6.68
CA THR A 323 17.55 31.26 6.64
C THR A 323 17.39 32.59 7.37
N TYR A 324 17.99 32.74 8.55
CA TYR A 324 18.06 34.01 9.27
C TYR A 324 18.65 35.13 8.40
N ASN A 325 19.83 34.91 7.79
CA ASN A 325 20.48 35.88 6.91
C ASN A 325 19.61 36.26 5.70
N SER A 326 18.90 35.28 5.13
CA SER A 326 17.98 35.49 4.02
C SER A 326 16.78 36.35 4.42
N ILE A 327 16.19 36.09 5.60
CA ILE A 327 15.09 36.89 6.15
C ILE A 327 15.54 38.33 6.42
N THR A 328 16.69 38.53 7.08
CA THR A 328 17.25 39.87 7.33
C THR A 328 17.52 40.63 6.04
N THR A 329 18.06 39.96 5.02
CA THR A 329 18.29 40.56 3.68
C THR A 329 16.98 40.94 2.99
N ALA A 330 15.95 40.13 3.15
CA ALA A 330 14.65 40.44 2.56
C ALA A 330 13.98 41.64 3.26
N LEU A 331 14.02 41.68 4.59
CA LEU A 331 13.44 42.76 5.39
C LEU A 331 14.10 44.11 5.18
N SER A 332 15.42 44.14 4.93
CA SER A 332 16.14 45.39 4.64
C SER A 332 15.72 46.02 3.31
N LYS A 333 15.11 45.25 2.41
CA LYS A 333 14.58 45.71 1.11
C LYS A 333 13.12 46.12 1.17
N VAL A 334 12.42 45.91 2.29
CA VAL A 334 11.01 46.31 2.44
C VAL A 334 10.93 47.78 2.86
N PRO A 335 10.27 48.65 2.06
CA PRO A 335 10.15 50.07 2.38
C PRO A 335 9.28 50.28 3.63
N ASN A 336 9.62 51.30 4.43
CA ASN A 336 8.89 51.69 5.65
C ASN A 336 8.73 50.57 6.70
N ALA A 337 9.58 49.54 6.68
CA ALA A 337 9.51 48.38 7.56
C ALA A 337 10.41 48.49 8.80
N GLN A 338 10.71 49.70 9.30
CA GLN A 338 11.66 49.89 10.39
C GLN A 338 11.22 49.18 11.69
N SER A 339 9.91 49.17 11.98
CA SER A 339 9.33 48.46 13.11
C SER A 339 9.35 46.94 12.97
N LEU A 340 9.58 46.42 11.76
CA LEU A 340 9.57 44.99 11.43
C LEU A 340 10.98 44.39 11.39
N GLN A 341 12.03 45.21 11.46
CA GLN A 341 13.43 44.75 11.39
C GLN A 341 13.80 43.80 12.54
N ASN A 342 13.07 43.84 13.66
CA ASN A 342 13.27 42.97 14.81
C ASN A 342 12.46 41.65 14.76
N VAL A 343 11.83 41.31 13.64
CA VAL A 343 11.05 40.06 13.52
C VAL A 343 11.91 38.83 13.78
N VAL A 344 13.18 38.84 13.36
CA VAL A 344 14.15 37.80 13.72
C VAL A 344 15.33 38.44 14.45
N SER A 345 15.82 37.78 15.48
CA SER A 345 17.06 38.18 16.16
C SER A 345 17.87 36.95 16.57
N GLN A 346 19.16 37.15 16.86
CA GLN A 346 20.03 36.09 17.33
C GLN A 346 20.89 36.56 18.51
N LYS A 347 21.28 35.63 19.38
CA LYS A 347 22.18 35.88 20.51
C LYS A 347 23.21 34.77 20.64
N ASN A 348 24.47 35.16 20.81
CA ASN A 348 25.56 34.21 21.05
C ASN A 348 25.58 33.75 22.52
N ASN A 349 25.85 32.47 22.72
CA ASN A 349 25.94 31.75 23.98
C ASN A 349 27.13 30.76 23.92
N PRO A 350 28.36 31.22 24.18
CA PRO A 350 29.56 30.37 24.11
C PRO A 350 29.61 29.29 25.19
N TYR A 351 28.71 29.31 26.17
CA TYR A 351 28.67 28.38 27.30
C TYR A 351 27.66 27.24 27.13
N SER A 352 27.14 27.05 25.91
CA SER A 352 26.14 26.01 25.63
C SER A 352 26.72 24.61 25.83
N PRO A 353 26.25 23.81 26.80
CA PRO A 353 26.76 22.45 27.03
C PRO A 353 26.39 21.49 25.88
N GLN A 354 25.49 21.92 24.99
CA GLN A 354 25.00 21.16 23.83
C GLN A 354 25.75 21.53 22.54
N GLY A 355 26.70 22.48 22.59
CA GLY A 355 27.39 23.00 21.40
C GLY A 355 26.53 23.92 20.51
N ILE A 356 25.35 24.32 20.97
CA ILE A 356 24.46 25.27 20.28
C ILE A 356 24.84 26.68 20.71
N GLU A 357 25.76 27.31 19.99
CA GLU A 357 26.34 28.60 20.38
C GLU A 357 25.46 29.80 20.01
N THR A 358 24.66 29.71 18.97
CA THR A 358 23.76 30.80 18.52
C THR A 358 22.30 30.44 18.77
N ASN A 359 21.62 31.26 19.57
CA ASN A 359 20.18 31.17 19.79
C ASN A 359 19.46 32.10 18.81
N TYR A 360 18.47 31.58 18.09
CA TYR A 360 17.63 32.35 17.18
C TYR A 360 16.25 32.61 17.82
N TYR A 361 15.70 33.81 17.60
CA TYR A 361 14.43 34.25 18.18
C TYR A 361 13.53 34.86 17.11
N LEU A 362 12.22 34.66 17.28
CA LEU A 362 11.18 35.28 16.47
C LEU A 362 10.37 36.26 17.34
N ASN A 363 10.26 37.52 16.92
CA ASN A 363 9.35 38.47 17.55
C ASN A 363 7.93 38.25 17.01
N GLN A 364 7.08 37.67 17.85
CA GLN A 364 5.72 37.30 17.47
C GLN A 364 4.87 38.50 17.02
N ASN A 365 5.05 39.68 17.63
CA ASN A 365 4.27 40.87 17.26
C ASN A 365 4.61 41.33 15.85
N SER A 366 5.91 41.43 15.53
CA SER A 366 6.36 41.83 14.20
C SER A 366 6.03 40.76 13.15
N TYR A 367 6.10 39.48 13.52
CA TYR A 367 5.67 38.37 12.65
C TYR A 367 4.18 38.43 12.31
N ASN A 368 3.32 38.64 13.31
CA ASN A 368 1.88 38.78 13.10
C ASN A 368 1.54 39.98 12.22
N GLN A 369 2.24 41.11 12.38
CA GLN A 369 2.07 42.29 11.51
C GLN A 369 2.43 41.97 10.05
N ILE A 370 3.55 41.29 9.80
CA ILE A 370 3.95 40.84 8.46
C ILE A 370 2.89 39.89 7.86
N GLN A 371 2.34 39.00 8.68
CA GLN A 371 1.30 38.07 8.23
C GLN A 371 0.03 38.81 7.80
N THR A 372 -0.43 39.81 8.58
CA THR A 372 -1.57 40.65 8.22
C THR A 372 -1.32 41.43 6.93
N ILE A 373 -0.16 42.11 6.81
CA ILE A 373 0.21 42.87 5.61
C ILE A 373 0.17 41.97 4.36
N ASN A 374 0.70 40.75 4.45
CA ASN A 374 0.69 39.79 3.34
C ASN A 374 -0.74 39.34 2.98
N GLN A 375 -1.61 39.13 3.95
CA GLN A 375 -3.01 38.77 3.69
C GLN A 375 -3.78 39.92 3.01
N GLU A 376 -3.54 41.16 3.44
CA GLU A 376 -4.16 42.35 2.86
C GLU A 376 -3.69 42.61 1.43
N LEU A 377 -2.39 42.47 1.17
CA LEU A 377 -1.82 42.51 -0.19
C LEU A 377 -2.36 41.37 -1.08
N GLY A 378 -2.55 40.18 -0.51
CA GLY A 378 -3.14 39.04 -1.20
C GLY A 378 -4.61 39.25 -1.59
N ARG A 379 -5.34 40.06 -0.82
CA ARG A 379 -6.76 40.41 -1.03
C ARG A 379 -6.96 41.70 -1.85
N ASN A 380 -5.88 42.39 -2.22
CA ASN A 380 -5.98 43.66 -2.94
C ASN A 380 -6.50 43.47 -4.39
N PRO A 381 -7.68 44.02 -4.74
CA PRO A 381 -8.29 43.85 -6.06
C PRO A 381 -7.53 44.56 -7.20
N PHE A 382 -6.62 45.48 -6.90
CA PHE A 382 -5.79 46.18 -7.90
C PHE A 382 -4.50 45.45 -8.26
N ARG A 383 -4.21 44.28 -7.65
CA ARG A 383 -3.00 43.48 -7.95
C ARG A 383 -2.89 43.06 -9.43
N LYS A 384 -4.01 43.08 -10.17
CA LYS A 384 -4.08 42.79 -11.62
C LYS A 384 -4.44 44.00 -12.48
N VAL A 385 -4.58 45.20 -11.92
CA VAL A 385 -5.10 46.37 -12.65
C VAL A 385 -4.17 47.57 -12.47
N GLY A 386 -3.25 47.75 -13.42
CA GLY A 386 -2.58 49.03 -13.70
C GLY A 386 -1.18 49.23 -13.09
N ILE A 387 -0.15 49.20 -13.97
CA ILE A 387 1.17 49.85 -13.84
C ILE A 387 1.98 49.56 -12.57
N VAL A 388 2.54 48.34 -12.52
CA VAL A 388 3.92 48.09 -12.04
C VAL A 388 4.56 47.12 -13.04
N SER A 389 4.92 47.64 -14.22
CA SER A 389 5.59 46.91 -15.29
C SER A 389 7.00 47.46 -15.53
N SER A 390 7.78 47.65 -14.48
CA SER A 390 9.20 47.98 -14.60
C SER A 390 10.03 47.10 -13.68
N GLN A 391 10.88 46.28 -14.30
CA GLN A 391 11.79 45.29 -13.71
C GLN A 391 11.13 43.94 -13.41
N THR A 392 11.13 43.14 -14.47
CA THR A 392 11.34 41.68 -14.45
C THR A 392 12.51 41.31 -13.54
N ASN A 393 12.28 41.21 -12.23
CA ASN A 393 12.90 40.23 -11.30
C ASN A 393 12.45 40.34 -9.84
N ASN A 394 11.23 40.82 -9.55
CA ASN A 394 10.64 40.54 -8.25
C ASN A 394 9.85 39.24 -8.35
N GLY A 395 10.59 38.12 -8.24
CA GLY A 395 9.99 36.87 -7.81
C GLY A 395 9.14 37.19 -6.59
N ALA A 396 7.84 36.88 -6.66
CA ALA A 396 7.02 36.90 -5.48
C ALA A 396 7.82 36.17 -4.39
N MET A 397 8.17 36.87 -3.30
CA MET A 397 8.56 36.21 -2.08
C MET A 397 7.35 35.40 -1.62
N ASN A 398 7.17 34.22 -2.22
CA ASN A 398 6.78 33.05 -1.48
C ASN A 398 7.77 33.06 -0.31
N GLY A 399 7.27 33.34 0.89
CA GLY A 399 8.13 33.41 2.06
C GLY A 399 9.04 32.19 2.09
N ILE A 400 10.25 32.35 2.61
CA ILE A 400 10.97 31.20 3.13
C ILE A 400 10.18 30.76 4.36
N GLY A 401 9.13 29.99 4.12
CA GLY A 401 8.60 29.08 5.10
C GLY A 401 9.35 27.79 4.87
N ILE A 402 10.06 27.31 5.88
CA ILE A 402 10.05 25.87 6.08
C ILE A 402 8.58 25.54 6.40
N GLN A 403 7.77 25.34 5.37
CA GLN A 403 6.43 24.82 5.51
C GLN A 403 6.57 23.31 5.66
N VAL A 404 6.72 22.84 6.90
CA VAL A 404 6.31 21.47 7.22
C VAL A 404 4.79 21.52 7.27
N GLY A 405 4.20 21.15 6.15
CA GLY A 405 2.79 21.33 5.86
C GLY A 405 2.12 19.97 5.73
N TYR A 406 1.59 19.42 6.82
CA TYR A 406 0.77 18.22 6.76
C TYR A 406 -0.55 18.54 6.05
N LYS A 407 -0.81 17.89 4.91
CA LYS A 407 -2.04 18.08 4.14
C LYS A 407 -3.01 16.96 4.48
N GLN A 408 -3.82 17.18 5.50
CA GLN A 408 -4.90 16.25 5.85
C GLN A 408 -6.07 16.46 4.90
N PHE A 409 -6.54 15.38 4.29
CA PHE A 409 -7.75 15.40 3.47
C PHE A 409 -8.93 14.84 4.26
N PHE A 410 -10.06 15.56 4.26
CA PHE A 410 -11.28 15.23 4.97
C PHE A 410 -12.40 14.79 4.02
N GLY A 411 -13.25 13.91 4.55
CA GLY A 411 -14.44 13.38 3.88
C GLY A 411 -14.15 12.15 3.01
N GLN A 412 -15.18 11.34 2.77
CA GLN A 412 -15.11 10.07 2.01
C GLN A 412 -14.46 10.19 0.62
N LYS A 413 -14.45 11.40 0.03
CA LYS A 413 -13.87 11.68 -1.31
C LYS A 413 -12.67 12.62 -1.29
N ARG A 414 -12.08 12.91 -0.12
CA ARG A 414 -10.92 13.82 0.03
C ARG A 414 -11.08 15.19 -0.70
N LYS A 415 -12.33 15.67 -0.84
CA LYS A 415 -12.65 16.94 -1.53
C LYS A 415 -12.26 18.18 -0.72
N TRP A 416 -12.03 18.01 0.57
CA TRP A 416 -11.65 19.06 1.49
C TRP A 416 -10.27 18.71 2.03
N GLY A 417 -9.35 19.66 2.04
CA GLY A 417 -8.04 19.48 2.65
C GLY A 417 -7.75 20.63 3.60
N ALA A 418 -7.34 20.32 4.82
CA ALA A 418 -6.70 21.32 5.68
C ALA A 418 -5.19 21.14 5.58
N ARG A 419 -4.49 22.26 5.45
CA ARG A 419 -3.04 22.29 5.46
C ARG A 419 -2.63 22.78 6.84
N TYR A 420 -2.06 21.89 7.64
CA TYR A 420 -1.56 22.20 8.97
C TYR A 420 -0.12 22.63 8.83
N TYR A 421 0.19 23.83 9.29
CA TYR A 421 1.56 24.31 9.37
C TYR A 421 2.01 24.14 10.81
N GLY A 422 3.00 23.28 11.03
CA GLY A 422 3.67 23.17 12.32
C GLY A 422 4.63 24.34 12.49
N PHE A 423 4.44 25.15 13.52
CA PHE A 423 5.44 26.08 14.02
C PHE A 423 5.96 25.52 15.35
N PHE A 424 7.27 25.27 15.45
CA PHE A 424 7.88 24.90 16.74
C PHE A 424 7.90 26.13 17.64
N ASP A 425 7.09 26.09 18.70
CA ASP A 425 7.08 27.06 19.79
C ASP A 425 7.94 26.51 20.94
N TYR A 426 9.00 27.23 21.32
CA TYR A 426 9.72 27.01 22.56
C TYR A 426 9.04 27.85 23.64
N ASN A 427 7.99 27.30 24.26
CA ASN A 427 7.42 27.89 25.46
C ASN A 427 7.84 27.05 26.68
N HIS A 428 8.74 27.61 27.49
CA HIS A 428 8.85 27.24 28.90
C HIS A 428 7.67 27.89 29.62
N ALA A 429 6.76 27.06 30.12
CA ALA A 429 5.99 27.34 31.33
C ALA A 429 6.15 26.15 32.26
#